data_AF-A0A101LVS9-F1
#
_entry.id   AF-A0A101LVS9-F1
#
_cell.length_a   1.000
_cell.length_b   1.000
_cell.length_c   1.000
_cell.angle_alpha   90.00
_cell.angle_beta   90.00
_cell.angle_gamma   90.00
#
_symmetry.space_group_name_H-M   'P 1'
#
loop_
_entity.id
_entity.type
_entity.pdbx_description
1 polymer ?
#
loop_
_entity_poly.entity_id
_entity_poly.type
_entity_poly.pdbx_seq_one_letter_code
_entity_poly.pdbx_strand_id
1 'polypeptide(L)' 'MAKLFPHTLTRLAFEWFSNLPKNSIETFYQLCSNFLGMYALKPIDVSEVVSLIRLKQGKLEVMTSFIHRF' A
#
# COMPACT_ATOMS: atom_id res chain seq x y z
N MET A 1 -14.57 -11.14 -15.56
CA MET A 1 -13.72 -9.92 -15.62
C MET A 1 -14.42 -8.78 -14.91
N ALA A 2 -13.69 -7.98 -14.15
CA ALA A 2 -14.20 -6.83 -13.39
C ALA A 2 -14.61 -5.66 -14.30
N LYS A 3 -15.68 -5.84 -15.10
CA LYS A 3 -16.16 -4.86 -16.10
C LYS A 3 -16.57 -3.52 -15.48
N LEU A 4 -16.92 -3.51 -14.19
CA LEU A 4 -17.32 -2.30 -13.46
C LEU A 4 -16.14 -1.52 -12.88
N PHE A 5 -14.96 -2.11 -12.73
CA PHE A 5 -13.81 -1.47 -12.09
C PHE A 5 -13.41 -0.14 -12.75
N PRO A 6 -13.31 -0.02 -14.09
CA PRO A 6 -12.95 1.25 -14.73
C PRO A 6 -13.92 2.39 -14.41
N HIS A 7 -15.20 2.07 -14.17
CA HIS A 7 -16.25 3.05 -13.84
C HIS A 7 -16.14 3.55 -12.39
N THR A 8 -15.42 2.85 -11.52
CA THR A 8 -15.15 3.29 -10.14
C THR A 8 -13.93 4.22 -10.04
N LEU A 9 -13.12 4.30 -11.09
CA LEU A 9 -11.90 5.11 -11.09
C LEU A 9 -12.22 6.57 -11.43
N THR A 10 -11.55 7.49 -10.76
CA THR A 10 -11.68 8.92 -11.02
C THR A 10 -10.31 9.56 -11.23
N ARG A 11 -10.26 10.57 -12.09
CA ARG A 11 -9.07 11.42 -12.34
C ARG A 11 -7.82 10.58 -12.65
N LEU A 12 -6.75 10.73 -11.85
CA LEU A 12 -5.45 10.09 -12.04
C LEU A 12 -5.53 8.56 -12.05
N ALA A 13 -6.47 7.97 -11.30
CA ALA A 13 -6.64 6.52 -11.29
C ALA A 13 -7.23 6.01 -12.62
N PHE A 14 -8.12 6.79 -13.24
CA PHE A 14 -8.67 6.46 -14.56
C PHE A 14 -7.61 6.63 -15.67
N GLU A 15 -6.83 7.71 -15.60
CA GLU A 15 -5.73 7.97 -16.54
C GLU A 15 -4.68 6.84 -16.49
N TRP A 16 -4.26 6.45 -15.28
CA TRP A 16 -3.37 5.30 -15.09
C TRP A 16 -3.92 4.03 -15.74
N PHE A 17 -5.17 3.68 -15.45
CA PHE A 17 -5.79 2.47 -15.99
C PHE A 17 -5.92 2.50 -17.52
N SER A 18 -6.18 3.68 -18.10
CA SER A 18 -6.32 3.87 -19.55
C SER A 18 -4.98 3.80 -20.30
N ASN A 19 -3.88 4.12 -19.61
CA ASN A 19 -2.52 4.10 -20.18
C ASN A 19 -1.83 2.74 -20.05
N LEU A 20 -2.49 1.74 -19.46
CA LEU A 20 -1.91 0.40 -19.35
C LEU A 20 -1.77 -0.27 -20.74
N PRO A 21 -0.66 -1.00 -20.99
CA PRO A 21 -0.51 -1.75 -22.23
C PRO A 21 -1.66 -2.76 -22.42
N LYS A 22 -2.05 -2.99 -23.67
CA LYS A 22 -3.05 -4.02 -23.99
C LYS A 22 -2.60 -5.38 -23.44
N ASN A 23 -3.52 -6.10 -22.81
CA ASN A 23 -3.28 -7.40 -22.18
C ASN A 23 -2.28 -7.39 -21.00
N SER A 24 -1.95 -6.23 -20.41
CA SER A 24 -1.08 -6.18 -19.22
C SER A 24 -1.75 -6.69 -17.93
N ILE A 25 -3.09 -6.79 -17.93
CA ILE A 25 -3.89 -7.29 -16.81
C ILE A 25 -4.87 -8.31 -17.35
N GLU A 26 -4.65 -9.57 -17.01
CA GLU A 26 -5.46 -10.71 -17.46
C GLU A 26 -6.40 -11.20 -16.34
N THR A 27 -6.01 -10.98 -15.08
CA THR A 27 -6.76 -11.45 -13.91
C THR A 27 -7.16 -10.32 -12.98
N PHE A 28 -8.24 -10.53 -12.20
CA PHE A 28 -8.64 -9.61 -11.16
C PHE A 28 -7.55 -9.45 -10.07
N TYR A 29 -6.78 -10.51 -9.80
CA TYR A 29 -5.66 -10.46 -8.88
C TYR A 29 -4.55 -9.51 -9.36
N GLN A 30 -4.16 -9.61 -10.63
CA GLN A 30 -3.19 -8.68 -11.23
C GLN A 30 -3.71 -7.23 -11.18
N LEU A 31 -5.01 -7.02 -11.42
CA LEU A 31 -5.63 -5.70 -11.32
C LEU A 31 -5.50 -5.10 -9.92
N CYS A 32 -5.89 -5.87 -8.89
CA CYS A 32 -5.78 -5.46 -7.50
C CYS A 32 -4.33 -5.19 -7.11
N SER A 33 -3.41 -6.09 -7.46
CA SER A 33 -1.98 -5.94 -7.12
C SER A 33 -1.37 -4.68 -7.72
N ASN A 34 -1.63 -4.40 -9.01
CA ASN A 34 -1.13 -3.21 -9.67
C ASN A 34 -1.75 -1.92 -9.10
N PHE A 35 -3.07 -1.91 -8.87
CA PHE A 35 -3.75 -0.75 -8.29
C PHE A 35 -3.25 -0.45 -6.87
N LEU A 36 -3.12 -1.48 -6.04
CA LEU A 36 -2.59 -1.34 -4.68
C LEU A 36 -1.14 -0.86 -4.72
N GLY A 37 -0.30 -1.40 -5.60
CA GLY A 37 1.09 -0.93 -5.77
C GLY A 37 1.22 0.54 -6.12
N MET A 38 0.30 1.08 -6.94
CA MET A 38 0.34 2.47 -7.36
C MET A 38 -0.25 3.45 -6.35
N TYR A 39 -1.31 3.05 -5.63
CA TYR A 39 -2.13 4.00 -4.85
C TYR A 39 -2.25 3.69 -3.35
N ALA A 40 -1.97 2.46 -2.92
CA ALA A 40 -2.24 2.02 -1.54
C ALA A 40 -0.98 1.54 -0.80
N LEU A 41 -0.03 0.95 -1.51
CA LEU A 41 1.26 0.57 -0.94
C LEU A 41 2.10 1.83 -0.82
N LYS A 42 2.28 2.30 0.42
CA LYS A 42 3.44 3.13 0.70
C LYS A 42 4.68 2.28 0.36
N PRO A 43 5.67 2.81 -0.39
CA PRO A 43 6.95 2.14 -0.46
C PRO A 43 7.39 1.88 0.97
N ILE A 44 7.78 0.64 1.27
CA ILE A 44 8.34 0.31 2.59
C ILE A 44 9.54 1.23 2.74
N ASP A 45 9.40 2.24 3.59
CA ASP A 45 10.52 3.11 3.87
C ASP A 45 11.49 2.26 4.70
N VAL A 46 12.65 1.96 4.12
CA VAL A 46 13.69 1.21 4.82
C VAL A 46 14.09 1.93 6.12
N SER A 47 13.92 3.26 6.17
CA SER A 47 14.03 4.05 7.40
C SER A 47 13.01 3.65 8.47
N GLU A 48 11.76 3.35 8.07
CA GLU A 48 10.68 2.89 8.96
C GLU A 48 11.04 1.51 9.55
N VAL A 49 11.49 0.57 8.73
CA VAL A 49 11.93 -0.76 9.20
C VAL A 49 13.14 -0.66 10.14
N VAL A 50 14.12 0.17 9.82
CA VAL A 50 15.28 0.43 10.69
C VAL A 50 14.86 1.09 12.01
N SER A 51 13.82 1.94 12.00
CA SER A 51 13.26 2.53 13.21
C SER A 51 12.59 1.48 14.11
N LEU A 52 11.90 0.48 13.53
CA LEU A 52 11.31 -0.66 14.25
C LEU A 52 12.35 -1.54 14.92
N ILE A 53 13.50 -1.78 14.28
CA ILE A 53 14.57 -2.60 14.88
C ILE A 53 15.28 -1.85 16.03
N ARG A 54 15.28 -0.51 15.97
CA ARG A 54 15.88 0.34 17.00
C ARG A 54 14.91 0.66 18.15
N LEU A 55 13.64 0.31 18.00
CA LEU A 55 12.63 0.50 19.03
C LEU A 55 12.91 -0.39 20.24
N LYS A 56 13.16 0.28 21.37
CA LYS A 56 13.37 -0.37 22.66
C LYS A 56 12.53 0.35 23.70
N GLN A 57 11.87 -0.43 24.54
CA GLN A 57 11.19 0.09 25.73
C GLN A 57 12.23 0.75 26.65
N GLY A 58 11.92 1.94 27.15
CA GLY A 58 12.78 2.63 28.11
C GLY A 58 12.87 1.88 29.45
N LYS A 59 13.99 2.03 30.18
CA LYS A 59 14.22 1.33 31.45
C LYS A 59 13.16 1.60 32.53
N LEU A 60 12.51 2.77 32.46
CA LEU A 60 11.45 3.20 33.38
C LEU A 60 10.10 3.38 32.68
N GLU A 61 9.98 2.99 31.41
CA GLU A 61 8.75 3.09 30.64
C GLU A 61 7.82 1.91 30.96
N VAL A 62 6.54 2.20 31.19
CA VAL A 62 5.54 1.15 31.41
C VAL A 62 5.23 0.44 30.10
N MET A 63 5.19 -0.89 30.12
CA MET A 63 4.99 -1.74 28.93
C MET A 63 3.74 -1.33 28.13
N THR A 64 2.62 -1.09 28.81
CA THR A 64 1.36 -0.70 28.15
C THR A 64 1.50 0.64 27.43
N SER A 65 2.24 1.59 27.99
CA SER A 65 2.51 2.88 27.34
C SER A 65 3.39 2.73 26.10
N PHE A 66 4.35 1.80 26.13
CA PHE A 66 5.19 1.51 24.97
C PHE A 66 4.39 0.89 23.83
N ILE A 67 3.55 -0.11 24.12
CA ILE A 67 2.68 -0.80 23.14
C ILE A 67 1.55 0.10 22.63
N HIS A 68 1.05 1.06 23.41
CA HIS A 68 0.02 1.98 22.91
C HIS A 68 0.56 3.03 21.94
N ARG A 69 1.87 3.30 21.97
CA ARG A 69 2.52 4.31 21.14
C ARG A 69 2.91 3.78 19.75
N PHE A 70 3.11 2.47 19.61
CA PHE A 70 3.59 1.80 18.40
C PHE A 70 2.73 0.59 18.08
#